data_AF-A0A519RIV3-F1
#
_entry.id   AF-A0A519RIV3-F1
#
_cell.length_a   1.000
_cell.length_b   1.000
_cell.length_c   1.000
_cell.angle_alpha   90.00
_cell.angle_beta   90.00
_cell.angle_gamma   90.00
#
_symmetry.space_group_name_H-M   'P 1'
#
loop_
_entity.id
_entity.type
_entity.pdbx_description
1 polymer ?
#
loop_
_entity_poly.entity_id
_entity_poly.type
_entity_poly.pdbx_seq_one_letter_code
_entity_poly.pdbx_strand_id
1 'polypeptide(L)'
;MAFSFDIIKSKQTLERQWAYLLKRVDDKEVAQLKKFLVGLSFGSVLYTLFYFLTTADAYIVFKGVVMVLLALAWCAVPISYLLVRFNRMKRRRWLRWFLNDTVENQLRYSVQIDDEKVSITAADFAYQMPWTAFTAYGLQGDTIYVFHGKEPMKSLFWDRTEMGREAYQSLLELLQQKALKQAF
;
A
#
# COMPACT_ATOMS: atom_id res chain seq x y z
N MET A 1 6.66 17.36 20.86
CA MET A 1 7.13 18.49 20.05
C MET A 1 6.07 18.81 19.01
N ALA A 2 5.56 20.04 18.96
CA ALA A 2 4.53 20.45 18.01
C ALA A 2 5.11 21.44 17.00
N PHE A 3 4.88 21.21 15.71
CA PHE A 3 5.33 22.11 14.65
C PHE A 3 4.38 22.10 13.46
N SER A 4 4.33 23.22 12.72
CA SER A 4 3.52 23.36 11.53
C SER A 4 4.31 23.95 10.37
N PHE A 5 3.89 23.61 9.15
CA PHE A 5 4.49 24.12 7.91
C PHE A 5 3.45 24.12 6.79
N ASP A 6 3.56 25.10 5.90
CA ASP A 6 2.68 25.24 4.74
C ASP A 6 3.35 24.66 3.50
N ILE A 7 2.59 23.88 2.74
CA ILE A 7 3.10 23.19 1.56
C ILE A 7 2.39 23.69 0.32
N ILE A 8 3.18 23.93 -0.72
CA ILE A 8 2.72 24.15 -2.09
C ILE A 8 3.30 23.03 -2.95
N LYS A 9 2.45 22.06 -3.33
CA LYS A 9 2.85 20.93 -4.17
C LYS A 9 2.43 21.12 -5.60
N SER A 10 3.39 21.04 -6.53
CA SER A 10 3.07 20.99 -7.95
C SER A 10 2.34 19.71 -8.32
N LYS A 11 1.46 19.77 -9.33
CA LYS A 11 0.79 18.60 -9.90
C LYS A 11 1.78 17.50 -10.33
N GLN A 12 2.92 17.87 -10.91
CA GLN A 12 3.91 16.90 -11.37
C GLN A 12 4.56 16.12 -10.22
N THR A 13 4.79 16.79 -9.08
CA THR A 13 5.33 16.16 -7.87
C THR A 13 4.31 15.17 -7.29
N LEU A 14 3.04 15.56 -7.21
CA LEU A 14 1.93 14.70 -6.77
C LEU A 14 1.74 13.48 -7.66
N GLU A 15 1.84 13.64 -8.99
CA GLU A 15 1.75 12.54 -9.95
C GLU A 15 2.87 11.51 -9.74
N ARG A 16 4.12 11.95 -9.59
CA ARG A 16 5.26 11.06 -9.35
C ARG A 16 5.11 10.31 -8.04
N GLN A 17 4.70 11.00 -6.97
CA GLN A 17 4.50 10.42 -5.65
C GLN A 17 3.35 9.39 -5.65
N TRP A 18 2.23 9.70 -6.32
CA TRP A 18 1.13 8.75 -6.42
C TRP A 18 1.45 7.54 -7.30
N ALA A 19 2.19 7.74 -8.40
CA ALA A 19 2.65 6.65 -9.24
C ALA A 19 3.53 5.66 -8.46
N TYR A 20 4.40 6.19 -7.58
CA TYR A 20 5.24 5.36 -6.71
C TYR A 20 4.40 4.52 -5.73
N LEU A 21 3.43 5.14 -5.04
CA LEU A 21 2.57 4.45 -4.09
C LEU A 21 1.70 3.41 -4.80
N LEU A 22 1.12 3.74 -5.96
CA LEU A 22 0.39 2.78 -6.80
C LEU A 22 1.25 1.57 -7.17
N LYS A 23 2.49 1.79 -7.62
CA LYS A 23 3.42 0.72 -7.95
C LYS A 23 3.67 -0.20 -6.75
N ARG A 24 3.92 0.37 -5.56
CA ARG A 24 4.18 -0.41 -4.35
C ARG A 24 2.99 -1.27 -3.93
N VAL A 25 1.76 -0.74 -4.02
CA VAL A 25 0.56 -1.53 -3.70
C VAL A 25 0.34 -2.63 -4.74
N ASP A 26 0.46 -2.29 -6.03
CA ASP A 26 0.36 -3.24 -7.13
C ASP A 26 1.37 -4.39 -6.95
N ASP A 27 2.63 -4.07 -6.64
CA ASP A 27 3.70 -5.06 -6.44
C ASP A 27 3.41 -5.98 -5.26
N LYS A 28 2.84 -5.45 -4.16
CA LYS A 28 2.46 -6.26 -2.98
C LYS A 28 1.30 -7.21 -3.30
N GLU A 29 0.26 -6.73 -3.98
CA GLU A 29 -0.90 -7.55 -4.39
C GLU A 29 -0.49 -8.63 -5.40
N VAL A 30 0.34 -8.28 -6.38
CA VAL A 30 0.89 -9.22 -7.37
C VAL A 30 1.79 -10.25 -6.70
N ALA A 31 2.64 -9.85 -5.75
CA ALA A 31 3.49 -10.78 -5.01
C ALA A 31 2.68 -11.77 -4.18
N GLN A 32 1.58 -11.33 -3.55
CA GLN A 32 0.66 -12.23 -2.83
C GLN A 32 -0.02 -13.22 -3.78
N LEU A 33 -0.53 -12.75 -4.92
CA LEU A 33 -1.13 -13.62 -5.94
C LEU A 33 -0.12 -14.64 -6.47
N LYS A 34 1.12 -14.23 -6.72
CA LYS A 34 2.20 -15.12 -7.14
C LYS A 34 2.51 -16.19 -6.09
N LYS A 35 2.59 -15.82 -4.81
CA LYS A 35 2.78 -16.78 -3.71
C LYS A 35 1.64 -17.80 -3.64
N PHE A 36 0.40 -17.34 -3.77
CA PHE A 36 -0.77 -18.21 -3.81
C PHE A 36 -0.72 -19.19 -4.98
N LEU A 37 -0.41 -18.71 -6.19
CA LEU A 37 -0.28 -19.53 -7.39
C LEU A 37 0.83 -20.58 -7.28
N VAL A 38 1.99 -20.20 -6.73
CA VAL A 38 3.11 -21.13 -6.49
C VAL A 38 2.70 -22.20 -5.48
N GLY A 39 2.07 -21.81 -4.37
CA GLY A 39 1.56 -22.75 -3.37
C GLY A 39 0.50 -23.70 -3.94
N LEU A 40 -0.43 -23.19 -4.73
CA LEU A 40 -1.47 -23.99 -5.39
C LEU A 40 -0.89 -24.98 -6.41
N SER A 41 0.09 -24.54 -7.20
CA SER A 41 0.77 -25.39 -8.18
C SER A 41 1.54 -26.51 -7.48
N PHE A 42 2.29 -26.17 -6.43
CA PHE A 42 3.02 -27.14 -5.62
C PHE A 42 2.08 -28.17 -4.97
N GLY A 43 0.98 -27.72 -4.36
CA GLY A 43 -0.04 -28.60 -3.79
C GLY A 43 -0.71 -29.50 -4.84
N SER A 44 -0.95 -28.98 -6.05
CA SER A 44 -1.49 -29.78 -7.16
C SER A 44 -0.53 -30.90 -7.57
N VAL A 45 0.77 -30.59 -7.71
CA VAL A 45 1.80 -31.60 -8.05
C VAL A 45 1.91 -32.68 -6.97
N LEU A 46 1.93 -32.28 -5.69
CA LEU A 46 1.93 -33.24 -4.58
C LEU A 46 0.70 -34.14 -4.58
N TYR A 47 -0.47 -33.58 -4.85
CA TYR A 47 -1.70 -34.36 -4.95
C TYR A 47 -1.66 -35.33 -6.13
N THR A 48 -1.19 -34.89 -7.31
CA THR A 48 -1.03 -35.76 -8.48
C THR A 48 -0.06 -36.91 -8.19
N LEU A 49 1.07 -36.63 -7.54
CA LEU A 49 2.03 -37.64 -7.12
C LEU A 49 1.40 -38.66 -6.15
N PHE A 50 0.69 -38.17 -5.12
CA PHE A 50 -0.05 -39.02 -4.17
C PHE A 50 -1.11 -39.88 -4.87
N TYR A 51 -1.83 -39.31 -5.83
CA TYR A 51 -2.86 -40.00 -6.59
C TYR A 51 -2.29 -41.19 -7.37
N PHE A 52 -1.13 -41.03 -8.01
CA PHE A 52 -0.46 -42.09 -8.77
C PHE A 52 0.28 -43.12 -7.91
N LEU A 53 0.80 -42.73 -6.74
CA LEU A 53 1.53 -43.64 -5.84
C LEU A 53 0.62 -44.53 -4.99
N THR A 54 -0.68 -44.23 -4.92
CA THR A 54 -1.65 -44.98 -4.11
C THR A 54 -2.64 -45.73 -5.00
N THR A 55 -3.02 -46.95 -4.60
CA THR A 55 -4.01 -47.75 -5.35
C THR A 55 -5.35 -47.02 -5.48
N ALA A 56 -6.15 -47.39 -6.49
CA ALA A 56 -7.40 -46.70 -6.81
C ALA A 56 -8.39 -46.68 -5.64
N ASP A 57 -8.51 -47.80 -4.93
CA ASP A 57 -9.45 -47.96 -3.81
C ASP A 57 -8.95 -47.35 -2.50
N ALA A 58 -7.63 -47.15 -2.38
CA ALA A 58 -7.05 -46.54 -1.20
C ALA A 58 -7.38 -45.04 -1.15
N TYR A 59 -7.97 -44.62 -0.02
CA TYR A 59 -8.27 -43.22 0.28
C TYR A 59 -9.20 -42.54 -0.73
N ILE A 60 -10.12 -43.29 -1.37
CA ILE A 60 -10.98 -42.77 -2.44
C ILE A 60 -11.79 -41.53 -2.03
N VAL A 61 -12.33 -41.51 -0.81
CA VAL A 61 -13.08 -40.36 -0.26
C VAL A 61 -12.16 -39.14 -0.10
N PHE A 62 -10.95 -39.35 0.43
CA PHE A 62 -9.97 -38.28 0.61
C PHE A 62 -9.50 -37.71 -0.74
N LYS A 63 -9.19 -38.57 -1.72
CA LYS A 63 -8.89 -38.16 -3.09
C LYS A 63 -10.01 -37.30 -3.69
N GLY A 64 -11.26 -37.75 -3.55
CA GLY A 64 -12.44 -37.00 -4.01
C GLY A 64 -12.54 -35.62 -3.37
N VAL A 65 -12.43 -35.53 -2.04
CA VAL A 65 -12.50 -34.25 -1.30
C VAL A 65 -11.38 -33.30 -1.72
N VAL A 66 -10.14 -33.79 -1.80
CA VAL A 66 -8.99 -32.96 -2.19
C VAL A 66 -9.11 -32.49 -3.63
N MET A 67 -9.62 -33.33 -4.55
CA MET A 67 -9.86 -32.95 -5.93
C MET A 67 -10.88 -31.81 -6.05
N VAL A 68 -11.98 -31.87 -5.29
CA VAL A 68 -12.99 -30.81 -5.26
C VAL A 68 -12.39 -29.51 -4.70
N LEU A 69 -11.62 -29.59 -3.61
CA LEU A 69 -10.95 -28.41 -3.03
C LEU A 69 -9.93 -27.79 -3.99
N LEU A 70 -9.14 -28.60 -4.69
CA LEU A 70 -8.23 -28.12 -5.72
C LEU A 70 -8.97 -27.45 -6.88
N ALA A 71 -10.07 -28.05 -7.36
CA ALA A 71 -10.89 -27.47 -8.40
C ALA A 71 -11.46 -26.09 -7.98
N LEU A 72 -12.01 -25.99 -6.76
CA LEU A 72 -12.49 -24.72 -6.21
C LEU A 72 -11.36 -23.69 -6.07
N ALA A 73 -10.18 -24.10 -5.63
CA ALA A 73 -9.03 -23.21 -5.50
C ALA A 73 -8.55 -22.68 -6.87
N TRP A 74 -8.53 -23.53 -7.90
CA TRP A 74 -8.24 -23.11 -9.27
C TRP A 74 -9.31 -22.19 -9.86
N CYS A 75 -10.59 -22.39 -9.52
CA CYS A 75 -11.67 -21.46 -9.86
C CYS A 75 -11.55 -20.10 -9.14
N ALA A 76 -10.95 -20.06 -7.95
CA ALA A 76 -10.73 -18.82 -7.22
C ALA A 76 -9.64 -17.92 -7.85
N VAL A 77 -8.65 -18.51 -8.54
CA VAL A 77 -7.56 -17.79 -9.22
C VAL A 77 -8.05 -16.69 -10.17
N PRO A 78 -8.91 -16.96 -11.18
CA PRO A 78 -9.39 -15.93 -12.10
C PRO A 78 -10.19 -14.85 -11.37
N ILE A 79 -10.97 -15.21 -10.33
CA ILE A 79 -11.73 -14.26 -9.52
C ILE A 79 -10.78 -13.32 -8.78
N SER A 80 -9.76 -13.85 -8.10
CA SER A 80 -8.75 -13.04 -7.41
C SER A 80 -7.99 -12.12 -8.37
N TYR A 81 -7.64 -12.61 -9.56
CA TYR A 81 -6.99 -11.80 -10.58
C TYR A 81 -7.87 -10.65 -11.07
N LEU A 82 -9.15 -10.90 -11.34
CA LEU A 82 -10.11 -9.88 -11.74
C LEU A 82 -10.30 -8.82 -10.64
N LEU A 83 -10.37 -9.22 -9.37
CA LEU A 83 -10.46 -8.30 -8.23
C LEU A 83 -9.25 -7.37 -8.15
N VAL A 84 -8.03 -7.91 -8.26
CA VAL A 84 -6.80 -7.11 -8.29
C VAL A 84 -6.82 -6.11 -9.46
N ARG A 85 -7.18 -6.58 -10.66
CA ARG A 85 -7.27 -5.72 -11.85
C ARG A 85 -8.31 -4.62 -11.69
N PHE A 86 -9.48 -4.93 -11.13
CA PHE A 86 -10.55 -3.97 -10.90
C PHE A 86 -10.14 -2.90 -9.89
N ASN A 87 -9.55 -3.31 -8.76
CA ASN A 87 -9.02 -2.39 -7.75
C ASN A 87 -7.96 -1.46 -8.33
N ARG A 88 -7.05 -1.99 -9.16
CA ARG A 88 -6.05 -1.21 -9.87
C ARG A 88 -6.67 -0.15 -10.79
N MET A 89 -7.69 -0.51 -11.56
CA MET A 89 -8.40 0.43 -12.43
C MET A 89 -9.14 1.51 -11.64
N LYS A 90 -9.85 1.12 -10.56
CA LYS A 90 -10.55 2.06 -9.67
C LYS A 90 -9.60 3.08 -9.08
N ARG A 91 -8.45 2.64 -8.54
CA ARG A 91 -7.42 3.53 -7.97
C ARG A 91 -6.85 4.50 -9.01
N ARG A 92 -6.54 4.02 -10.22
CA ARG A 92 -6.05 4.88 -11.32
C ARG A 92 -7.09 5.89 -11.79
N ARG A 93 -8.38 5.54 -11.78
CA ARG A 93 -9.47 6.45 -12.14
C ARG A 93 -9.65 7.52 -11.07
N TRP A 94 -9.62 7.13 -9.79
CA TRP A 94 -9.67 8.06 -8.67
C TRP A 94 -8.50 9.05 -8.70
N LEU A 95 -7.28 8.57 -8.98
CA LEU A 95 -6.11 9.43 -9.14
C LEU A 95 -6.33 10.50 -10.22
N ARG A 96 -6.77 10.08 -11.42
CA ARG A 96 -7.01 11.03 -12.52
C ARG A 96 -8.08 12.05 -12.18
N TRP A 97 -9.13 11.62 -11.47
CA TRP A 97 -10.16 12.53 -10.99
C TRP A 97 -9.59 13.55 -9.99
N PHE A 98 -8.88 13.09 -8.95
CA PHE A 98 -8.26 13.96 -7.94
C PHE A 98 -7.26 14.98 -8.54
N LEU A 99 -6.44 14.55 -9.49
CA LEU A 99 -5.45 15.41 -10.17
C LEU A 99 -6.09 16.42 -11.14
N ASN A 100 -7.29 16.14 -11.62
CA ASN A 100 -8.03 17.05 -12.49
C ASN A 100 -8.90 18.02 -11.69
N ASP A 101 -9.34 17.63 -10.49
CA ASP A 101 -10.13 18.45 -9.58
C ASP A 101 -9.29 19.49 -8.83
N THR A 102 -7.96 19.35 -8.83
CA THR A 102 -7.05 20.35 -8.26
C THR A 102 -6.94 21.57 -9.18
N VAL A 103 -7.88 22.51 -8.98
CA VAL A 103 -8.20 23.69 -9.83
C VAL A 103 -6.99 24.56 -10.21
N GLU A 104 -5.90 24.59 -9.42
CA GLU A 104 -4.78 25.52 -9.61
C GLU A 104 -3.44 24.90 -10.03
N ASN A 105 -3.39 23.63 -10.49
CA ASN A 105 -2.11 22.90 -10.75
C ASN A 105 -1.16 22.83 -9.52
N GLN A 106 -1.60 23.33 -8.37
CA GLN A 106 -0.86 23.37 -7.12
C GLN A 106 -1.81 23.01 -5.97
N LEU A 107 -1.43 22.03 -5.15
CA LEU A 107 -2.14 21.70 -3.93
C LEU A 107 -1.51 22.50 -2.79
N ARG A 108 -2.30 23.38 -2.17
CA ARG A 108 -1.89 24.16 -1.00
C ARG A 108 -2.53 23.59 0.25
N TYR A 109 -1.71 23.19 1.21
CA TYR A 109 -2.19 22.67 2.48
C TYR A 109 -1.20 22.95 3.61
N SER A 110 -1.73 23.20 4.80
CA SER A 110 -0.96 23.31 6.03
C SER A 110 -0.88 21.96 6.71
N VAL A 111 0.28 21.62 7.25
CA VAL A 111 0.48 20.42 8.05
C VAL A 111 0.81 20.85 9.46
N GLN A 112 0.09 20.30 10.43
CA GLN A 112 0.41 20.42 11.84
C GLN A 112 0.73 19.04 12.40
N ILE A 113 1.92 18.92 12.97
CA ILE A 113 2.43 17.69 13.55
C ILE A 113 2.54 17.89 15.05
N ASP A 114 1.80 17.06 15.79
CA ASP A 114 1.88 16.98 17.25
C ASP A 114 2.35 15.57 17.65
N ASP A 115 2.56 15.37 18.95
CA ASP A 115 3.01 14.07 19.47
C ASP A 115 1.99 12.95 19.26
N GLU A 116 0.70 13.26 19.11
CA GLU A 116 -0.36 12.25 18.97
C GLU A 116 -0.76 12.00 17.51
N LYS A 117 -0.73 13.04 16.67
CA LYS A 117 -1.34 13.04 15.35
C LYS A 117 -0.68 13.98 14.36
N VAL A 118 -0.93 13.71 13.09
CA VAL A 118 -0.68 14.59 11.96
C VAL A 118 -2.01 15.15 11.48
N SER A 119 -2.13 16.47 11.45
CA SER A 119 -3.30 17.18 10.93
C SER A 119 -2.93 17.85 9.62
N ILE A 120 -3.74 17.67 8.58
CA ILE A 120 -3.58 18.28 7.27
C ILE A 120 -4.82 19.14 7.03
N THR A 121 -4.61 20.42 6.80
CA THR A 121 -5.69 21.39 6.58
C THR A 121 -5.48 22.09 5.25
N ALA A 122 -6.46 22.00 4.37
CA ALA A 122 -6.53 22.73 3.10
C ALA A 122 -7.79 23.62 3.11
N ALA A 123 -8.00 24.40 2.05
CA ALA A 123 -9.16 25.28 1.93
C ALA A 123 -10.50 24.52 2.04
N ASP A 124 -10.57 23.33 1.44
CA ASP A 124 -11.83 22.58 1.31
C ASP A 124 -11.92 21.35 2.21
N PHE A 125 -10.84 20.99 2.91
CA PHE A 125 -10.82 19.79 3.75
C PHE A 125 -9.85 19.89 4.93
N ALA A 126 -10.21 19.24 6.03
CA ALA A 126 -9.33 19.01 7.16
C ALA A 126 -9.31 17.51 7.48
N TYR A 127 -8.11 16.94 7.63
CA TYR A 127 -7.93 15.53 7.94
C TYR A 127 -6.96 15.35 9.10
N GLN A 128 -7.24 14.41 10.00
CA GLN A 128 -6.39 14.10 11.15
C GLN A 128 -6.05 12.61 11.16
N MET A 129 -4.76 12.28 11.27
CA MET A 129 -4.25 10.92 11.33
C MET A 129 -3.45 10.70 12.62
N PRO A 130 -3.84 9.77 13.50
CA PRO A 130 -3.01 9.42 14.66
C PRO A 130 -1.72 8.73 14.20
N TRP A 131 -0.62 8.92 14.94
CA TRP A 131 0.67 8.30 14.62
C TRP A 131 0.61 6.77 14.57
N THR A 132 -0.31 6.17 15.34
CA THR A 132 -0.58 4.72 15.38
C THR A 132 -1.08 4.14 14.04
N ALA A 133 -1.55 4.99 13.12
CA ALA A 133 -1.97 4.56 11.79
C ALA A 133 -0.77 4.27 10.86
N PHE A 134 0.40 4.84 11.17
CA PHE A 134 1.62 4.66 10.41
C PHE A 134 2.45 3.51 10.99
N THR A 135 3.11 2.76 10.11
CA THR A 135 3.83 1.53 10.50
C THR A 135 5.31 1.57 10.17
N ALA A 136 5.68 2.38 9.19
CA ALA A 136 7.04 2.50 8.72
C ALA A 136 7.27 3.89 8.14
N TYR A 137 8.53 4.31 8.11
CA TYR A 137 8.97 5.45 7.32
C TYR A 137 10.13 5.04 6.41
N GLY A 138 10.39 5.81 5.36
CA GLY A 138 11.52 5.60 4.46
C GLY A 138 12.09 6.91 3.98
N LEU A 139 13.38 6.91 3.67
CA LEU A 139 14.11 8.06 3.17
C LEU A 139 14.54 7.82 1.73
N GLN A 140 14.19 8.73 0.83
CA GLN A 140 14.69 8.69 -0.54
C GLN A 140 15.16 10.09 -0.95
N GLY A 141 16.48 10.27 -1.02
CA GLY A 141 17.07 11.59 -1.21
C GLY A 141 16.70 12.52 -0.05
N ASP A 142 16.12 13.67 -0.37
CA ASP A 142 15.64 14.66 0.59
C ASP A 142 14.13 14.55 0.88
N THR A 143 13.49 13.42 0.53
CA THR A 143 12.07 13.19 0.78
C THR A 143 11.85 12.14 1.87
N ILE A 144 11.04 12.48 2.87
CA ILE A 144 10.55 11.56 3.91
C ILE A 144 9.22 10.97 3.45
N TYR A 145 9.12 9.64 3.52
CA TYR A 145 7.88 8.91 3.27
C TYR A 145 7.41 8.28 4.58
N VAL A 146 6.16 8.52 4.95
CA VAL A 146 5.51 7.92 6.12
C VAL A 146 4.37 7.02 5.66
N PHE A 147 4.50 5.73 5.91
CA PHE A 147 3.63 4.71 5.33
C PHE A 147 2.52 4.31 6.28
N HIS A 148 1.29 4.52 5.82
CA HIS A 148 0.10 4.10 6.53
C HIS A 148 -0.05 2.58 6.42
N GLY A 149 -0.31 1.91 7.55
CA GLY A 149 -0.26 0.43 7.63
C GLY A 149 -1.37 -0.29 6.86
N LYS A 150 -2.60 0.24 6.92
CA LYS A 150 -3.78 -0.36 6.28
C LYS A 150 -4.10 0.21 4.90
N GLU A 151 -4.00 1.53 4.75
CA GLU A 151 -4.39 2.25 3.54
C GLU A 151 -3.19 2.97 2.94
N PRO A 152 -2.49 2.37 1.96
CA PRO A 152 -1.30 2.98 1.37
C PRO A 152 -1.56 4.37 0.74
N MET A 153 -2.81 4.63 0.34
CA MET A 153 -3.25 5.93 -0.19
C MET A 153 -3.41 7.02 0.86
N LYS A 154 -3.23 6.70 2.15
CA LYS A 154 -3.12 7.65 3.25
C LYS A 154 -1.67 7.84 3.70
N SER A 155 -0.71 7.26 2.98
CA SER A 155 0.71 7.50 3.25
C SER A 155 1.05 8.95 2.94
N LEU A 156 1.85 9.55 3.80
CA LEU A 156 2.25 10.95 3.71
C LEU A 156 3.69 11.02 3.20
N PHE A 157 4.02 12.12 2.54
CA PHE A 157 5.35 12.34 1.99
C PHE A 157 5.64 13.83 1.98
N TRP A 158 6.88 14.17 2.29
CA TRP A 158 7.32 15.55 2.39
C TRP A 158 8.77 15.68 1.98
N ASP A 159 9.03 16.63 1.09
CA ASP A 159 10.39 16.97 0.70
C ASP A 159 10.97 18.01 1.67
N ARG A 160 12.29 17.95 1.90
CA ARG A 160 13.02 18.94 2.69
C ARG A 160 12.84 20.37 2.16
N THR A 161 12.76 20.52 0.85
CA THR A 161 12.52 21.82 0.20
C THR A 161 11.13 22.37 0.47
N GLU A 162 10.14 21.49 0.70
CA GLU A 162 8.76 21.86 1.02
C GLU A 162 8.59 22.22 2.51
N MET A 163 9.27 21.50 3.42
CA MET A 163 9.11 21.71 4.87
C MET A 163 10.07 22.74 5.46
N GLY A 164 11.19 22.99 4.79
CA GLY A 164 12.33 23.67 5.41
C GLY A 164 13.18 22.74 6.28
N ARG A 165 14.41 23.17 6.56
CA ARG A 165 15.44 22.33 7.21
C ARG A 165 15.07 21.91 8.64
N GLU A 166 14.51 22.84 9.42
CA GLU A 166 14.20 22.61 10.84
C GLU A 166 13.04 21.62 10.99
N ALA A 167 11.91 21.85 10.30
CA ALA A 167 10.77 20.94 10.34
C ALA A 167 11.13 19.54 9.81
N TYR A 168 12.01 19.45 8.82
CA TYR A 168 12.53 18.17 8.32
C TYR A 168 13.30 17.39 9.39
N GLN A 169 14.20 18.06 10.14
CA GLN A 169 14.95 17.43 11.21
C GLN A 169 14.05 17.03 12.38
N SER A 170 13.14 17.92 12.80
CA SER A 170 12.16 17.63 13.86
C SER A 170 11.26 16.45 13.52
N LEU A 171 10.84 16.33 12.25
CA LEU A 171 10.05 15.19 11.79
C LEU A 171 10.86 13.89 11.86
N LEU A 172 12.13 13.90 11.43
CA LEU A 172 12.98 12.72 11.51
C LEU A 172 13.18 12.23 12.94
N GLU A 173 13.48 13.15 13.85
CA GLU A 173 13.64 12.84 15.27
C GLU A 173 12.34 12.25 15.83
N LEU A 174 11.18 12.84 15.50
CA LEU A 174 9.89 12.34 15.93
C LEU A 174 9.60 10.93 15.37
N LEU A 175 9.89 10.67 14.10
CA LEU A 175 9.69 9.35 13.50
C LEU A 175 10.58 8.28 14.16
N GLN A 176 11.82 8.63 14.53
CA GLN A 176 12.72 7.78 15.30
C GLN A 176 12.19 7.52 16.71
N GLN A 177 11.71 8.56 17.41
CA GLN A 177 11.10 8.44 18.74
C GLN A 177 9.83 7.58 18.74
N LYS A 178 9.02 7.65 17.69
CA LYS A 178 7.81 6.83 17.52
C LYS A 178 8.10 5.36 17.20
N ALA A 179 9.38 4.96 17.15
CA ALA A 179 9.83 3.60 16.87
C ALA A 179 9.24 3.02 15.58
N LEU A 180 8.95 3.88 14.59
CA LEU A 180 8.49 3.43 13.29
C LEU A 180 9.64 2.69 12.60
N LYS A 181 9.33 1.57 11.93
CA LYS A 181 10.35 0.79 11.23
C LYS A 181 10.88 1.59 10.03
N GLN A 182 12.19 1.81 9.96
CA GLN A 182 12.80 2.34 8.75
C GLN A 182 12.77 1.26 7.66
N ALA A 183 12.08 1.56 6.55
CA ALA A 183 11.90 0.62 5.45
C ALA A 183 13.07 0.63 4.46
N PHE A 184 13.69 1.80 4.27
CA PHE A 184 14.86 2.05 3.42
C PHE A 184 15.40 3.46 3.71
#